data_AF-A0A2E4EAZ0-F1
#
_entry.id   AF-A0A2E4EAZ0-F1
#
_cell.length_a   1.000
_cell.length_b   1.000
_cell.length_c   1.000
_cell.angle_alpha   90.00
_cell.angle_beta   90.00
_cell.angle_gamma   90.00
#
_symmetry.space_group_name_H-M   'P 1'
#
loop_
_entity.id
_entity.type
_entity.pdbx_description
1 polymer ?
#
loop_
_entity_poly.entity_id
_entity_poly.type
_entity_poly.pdbx_seq_one_letter_code
_entity_poly.pdbx_strand_id
1 'polypeptide(L)'
;MKGPIAILTLLMALTIKGQGDYLKYPDYDLVVTKFYSKYSIKDIPPTAHIKFQKRPTGWHIAVIDYSGEQKTIKDELFWENEKGKFKKIDFDKLKNTDENQKEIDKYKNEWSKRYYRICPYYGYPGWDWDVIQEFENTPNLPDSIVYALGRAYSSYASNLLNNNSGLADDKNRFKLPNGKNAMSGQQLEKYRHYRHRAIKKFNQVAELNPKYETIVGAIQVKASNEYLTSFLDMRMYQNEEQANKEIIKGLYPEFYIAAAKNYLSSCSPNAILFTNGDNDTYPLLYVQSKYGFRTDVLVVNMSLLNTDRYINSLRETIIDAPGLPLSFTPEEIAGRKRELILIDKEGNEPMDLTELISFVKNDEHVKTYGKTDYFYVPSNKFSLQEQENVMAWEVNKRYFLRNHLMVLDIMASNKWERPVYFAITMGIDSYFGLTKYFQLEGLAYQLVSTEQEETNDQTGFVSTSIMYNNLMNRFDWSGVKTITSHGKLLCMNYRNNFHRLADALTKENKLDSAKAVLDKCIEIMPNEIVYYDFFMIPIIEDYYSMNEFEKGNNIALKLLHNLKNDIDNYFDITIITRSNHKEAALQRLKKLAIQYDQDELIKEIEK
;
A
#
# COMPACT_ATOMS: atom_id res chain seq x y z
N MET A 1 -27.70 6.17 49.78
CA MET A 1 -27.13 7.52 49.96
C MET A 1 -25.62 7.46 49.88
N LYS A 2 -25.04 7.94 48.79
CA LYS A 2 -23.63 8.38 48.68
C LYS A 2 -23.54 9.24 47.42
N GLY A 3 -23.25 10.52 47.63
CA GLY A 3 -22.87 11.47 46.59
C GLY A 3 -21.43 11.24 46.12
N PRO A 4 -20.95 12.07 45.17
CA PRO A 4 -20.04 11.66 44.12
C PRO A 4 -18.59 12.09 44.36
N ILE A 5 -17.64 11.33 43.82
CA ILE A 5 -16.28 11.82 43.52
C ILE A 5 -16.03 11.56 42.05
N ALA A 6 -15.93 12.66 41.31
CA ALA A 6 -15.48 12.71 39.94
C ALA A 6 -13.99 12.31 39.87
N ILE A 7 -13.65 11.37 39.01
CA ILE A 7 -12.31 11.27 38.43
C ILE A 7 -12.46 11.26 36.91
N LEU A 8 -12.05 12.39 36.37
CA LEU A 8 -11.68 12.70 34.99
C LEU A 8 -11.15 11.47 34.22
N THR A 9 -11.96 10.88 33.33
CA THR A 9 -11.45 10.01 32.27
C THR A 9 -11.22 10.86 31.02
N LEU A 10 -10.10 11.58 31.01
CA LEU A 10 -9.59 12.25 29.81
C LEU A 10 -8.81 11.22 28.97
N LEU A 11 -9.52 10.25 28.39
CA LEU A 11 -8.91 9.33 27.43
C LEU A 11 -8.84 10.02 26.07
N MET A 12 -7.62 10.45 25.71
CA MET A 12 -7.27 10.93 24.38
C MET A 12 -7.57 9.83 23.35
N ALA A 13 -8.74 9.89 22.74
CA ALA A 13 -8.80 9.62 21.32
C ALA A 13 -7.84 10.62 20.67
N LEU A 14 -6.78 10.14 20.00
CA LEU A 14 -6.04 10.91 19.00
C LEU A 14 -6.99 11.17 17.83
N THR A 15 -7.98 11.99 18.12
CA THR A 15 -8.79 12.67 17.16
C THR A 15 -7.83 13.66 16.50
N ILE A 16 -7.83 13.69 15.16
CA ILE A 16 -7.44 14.87 14.39
C ILE A 16 -8.38 16.00 14.87
N LYS A 17 -8.11 16.57 16.06
CA LYS A 17 -8.94 17.59 16.70
C LYS A 17 -8.92 18.87 15.86
N GLY A 18 -7.81 19.11 15.16
CA GLY A 18 -7.60 20.34 14.41
C GLY A 18 -8.60 20.60 13.29
N GLN A 19 -9.05 19.59 12.53
CA GLN A 19 -9.83 19.86 11.31
C GLN A 19 -11.34 19.95 11.52
N GLY A 20 -11.92 19.05 12.33
CA GLY A 20 -13.35 19.06 12.64
C GLY A 20 -13.75 20.33 13.39
N ASP A 21 -12.95 20.71 14.38
CA ASP A 21 -13.15 21.91 15.18
C ASP A 21 -12.92 23.20 14.37
N TYR A 22 -12.00 23.16 13.40
CA TYR A 22 -11.68 24.32 12.56
C TYR A 22 -12.73 24.57 11.46
N LEU A 23 -13.14 23.54 10.71
CA LEU A 23 -14.06 23.71 9.57
C LEU A 23 -15.53 23.73 9.98
N LYS A 24 -15.92 23.08 11.09
CA LYS A 24 -17.32 22.97 11.55
C LYS A 24 -18.28 22.29 10.56
N TYR A 25 -17.77 21.42 9.68
CA TYR A 25 -18.59 20.58 8.79
C TYR A 25 -19.08 19.34 9.55
N PRO A 26 -20.28 18.81 9.23
CA PRO A 26 -20.68 17.51 9.73
C PRO A 26 -19.75 16.43 9.17
N ASP A 27 -19.44 15.42 10.00
CA ASP A 27 -18.62 14.29 9.61
C ASP A 27 -19.25 13.50 8.46
N TYR A 28 -18.39 12.90 7.62
CA TYR A 28 -18.79 12.12 6.46
C TYR A 28 -19.80 11.02 6.82
N ASP A 29 -19.58 10.29 7.92
CA ASP A 29 -20.49 9.23 8.39
C ASP A 29 -21.88 9.75 8.73
N LEU A 30 -21.97 10.95 9.31
CA LEU A 30 -23.24 11.58 9.61
C LEU A 30 -23.97 11.96 8.31
N VAL A 31 -23.25 12.50 7.33
CA VAL A 31 -23.82 12.89 6.03
C VAL A 31 -24.33 11.67 5.27
N VAL A 32 -23.53 10.62 5.15
CA VAL A 32 -23.90 9.34 4.52
C VAL A 32 -25.13 8.74 5.20
N THR A 33 -25.10 8.60 6.52
CA THR A 33 -26.23 8.03 7.29
C THR A 33 -27.49 8.85 7.10
N LYS A 34 -27.39 10.18 7.16
CA LYS A 34 -28.55 11.07 7.08
C LYS A 34 -29.16 11.11 5.67
N PHE A 35 -28.36 10.97 4.63
CA PHE A 35 -28.85 10.82 3.27
C PHE A 35 -29.59 9.49 3.10
N TYR A 36 -28.92 8.37 3.36
CA TYR A 36 -29.47 7.04 3.10
C TYR A 36 -30.63 6.64 4.04
N SER A 37 -30.78 7.30 5.20
CA SER A 37 -31.95 7.11 6.07
C SER A 37 -33.20 7.88 5.62
N LYS A 38 -33.07 8.81 4.66
CA LYS A 38 -34.17 9.68 4.23
C LYS A 38 -34.57 9.51 2.77
N TYR A 39 -33.62 9.14 1.91
CA TYR A 39 -33.79 9.17 0.47
C TYR A 39 -33.60 7.79 -0.17
N SER A 40 -34.47 7.48 -1.11
CA SER A 40 -34.39 6.33 -2.02
C SER A 40 -33.34 6.57 -3.09
N ILE A 41 -32.71 5.49 -3.56
CA ILE A 41 -31.76 5.50 -4.68
C ILE A 41 -32.22 4.63 -5.86
N LYS A 42 -33.45 4.11 -5.82
CA LYS A 42 -33.97 3.19 -6.86
C LYS A 42 -33.99 3.78 -8.26
N ASP A 43 -34.16 5.10 -8.37
CA ASP A 43 -34.25 5.79 -9.66
C ASP A 43 -32.87 6.18 -10.22
N ILE A 44 -31.78 5.83 -9.51
CA ILE A 44 -30.43 6.04 -10.00
C ILE A 44 -30.12 4.97 -11.05
N PRO A 45 -29.71 5.36 -12.27
CA PRO A 45 -29.32 4.40 -13.30
C PRO A 45 -28.23 3.45 -12.81
N PRO A 46 -28.21 2.17 -13.24
CA PRO A 46 -27.15 1.23 -12.85
C PRO A 46 -25.73 1.66 -13.25
N THR A 47 -25.62 2.51 -14.28
CA THR A 47 -24.36 3.09 -14.77
C THR A 47 -23.93 4.33 -13.99
N ALA A 48 -24.76 4.81 -13.05
CA ALA A 48 -24.52 6.00 -12.28
C ALA A 48 -24.22 5.70 -10.81
N HIS A 49 -23.40 6.55 -10.19
CA HIS A 49 -23.01 6.41 -8.80
C HIS A 49 -23.17 7.72 -8.04
N ILE A 50 -23.55 7.59 -6.77
CA ILE A 50 -23.59 8.73 -5.84
C ILE A 50 -22.15 9.11 -5.47
N LYS A 51 -21.89 10.41 -5.48
CA LYS A 51 -20.68 11.01 -4.94
C LYS A 51 -21.09 12.03 -3.89
N PHE A 52 -20.64 11.82 -2.67
CA PHE A 52 -20.68 12.82 -1.61
C PHE A 52 -19.54 13.79 -1.86
N GLN A 53 -19.81 15.09 -1.94
CA GLN A 53 -18.79 16.07 -2.29
C GLN A 53 -18.76 17.16 -1.21
N LYS A 54 -17.61 17.30 -0.55
CA LYS A 54 -17.41 18.29 0.51
C LYS A 54 -16.81 19.54 -0.12
N ARG A 55 -17.64 20.54 -0.43
CA ARG A 55 -17.27 21.78 -1.12
C ARG A 55 -17.25 22.98 -0.16
N PRO A 56 -16.68 24.14 -0.53
CA PRO A 56 -16.75 25.37 0.30
C PRO A 56 -18.19 25.80 0.67
N THR A 57 -19.14 25.57 -0.23
CA THR A 57 -20.58 25.84 -0.03
C THR A 57 -21.25 24.87 0.95
N GLY A 58 -20.67 23.68 1.16
CA GLY A 58 -21.18 22.64 2.04
C GLY A 58 -21.12 21.23 1.44
N TRP A 59 -21.96 20.32 1.92
CA TRP A 59 -22.03 18.95 1.39
C TRP A 59 -23.03 18.86 0.25
N HIS A 60 -22.53 18.42 -0.90
CA HIS A 60 -23.31 18.13 -2.09
C HIS A 60 -23.48 16.63 -2.28
N ILE A 61 -24.66 16.22 -2.74
CA ILE A 61 -24.94 14.85 -3.18
C ILE A 61 -25.05 14.88 -4.70
N ALA A 62 -24.02 14.39 -5.36
CA ALA A 62 -23.97 14.32 -6.82
C ALA A 62 -24.25 12.90 -7.32
N VAL A 63 -24.88 12.78 -8.48
CA VAL A 63 -25.08 11.51 -9.20
C VAL A 63 -24.31 11.61 -10.51
N ILE A 64 -23.33 10.74 -10.68
CA ILE A 64 -22.40 10.74 -11.81
C ILE A 64 -22.64 9.50 -12.67
N ASP A 65 -22.95 9.69 -13.96
CA ASP A 65 -23.07 8.61 -14.94
C ASP A 65 -21.71 8.27 -15.55
N TYR A 66 -21.45 6.96 -15.71
CA TYR A 66 -20.25 6.41 -16.33
C TYR A 66 -20.55 5.58 -17.60
N SER A 67 -21.77 5.66 -18.15
CA SER A 67 -22.14 4.98 -19.40
C SER A 67 -21.41 5.48 -20.66
N GLY A 68 -20.59 6.53 -20.53
CA GLY A 68 -19.79 7.16 -21.58
C GLY A 68 -18.83 8.19 -20.97
N GLU A 69 -18.76 9.40 -21.56
CA GLU A 69 -18.09 10.52 -20.89
C GLU A 69 -18.76 10.81 -19.55
N GLN A 70 -17.93 10.99 -18.51
CA GLN A 70 -18.41 11.21 -17.15
C GLN A 70 -19.33 12.44 -17.09
N LYS A 71 -20.60 12.23 -16.72
CA LYS A 71 -21.60 13.29 -16.69
C LYS A 71 -22.28 13.38 -15.32
N THR A 72 -22.39 14.58 -14.78
CA THR A 72 -23.20 14.84 -13.60
C THR A 72 -24.68 14.90 -14.00
N ILE A 73 -25.48 13.94 -13.55
CA ILE A 73 -26.93 13.89 -13.77
C ILE A 73 -27.64 14.80 -12.75
N LYS A 74 -27.15 14.80 -11.52
CA LYS A 74 -27.75 15.50 -10.39
C LYS A 74 -26.68 16.05 -9.46
N ASP A 75 -26.90 17.22 -8.87
CA ASP A 75 -26.02 17.85 -7.89
C ASP A 75 -26.86 18.70 -6.92
N GLU A 76 -27.04 18.20 -5.70
CA GLU A 76 -27.93 18.81 -4.70
C GLU A 76 -27.16 19.24 -3.45
N LEU A 77 -27.30 20.51 -3.04
CA LEU A 77 -26.74 21.02 -1.78
C LEU A 77 -27.52 20.47 -0.58
N PHE A 78 -26.98 19.44 0.07
CA PHE A 78 -27.63 18.71 1.15
C PHE A 78 -27.34 19.28 2.54
N TRP A 79 -26.17 19.89 2.74
CA TRP A 79 -25.86 20.66 3.94
C TRP A 79 -25.16 21.96 3.54
N GLU A 80 -25.61 23.08 4.06
CA GLU A 80 -25.15 24.43 3.69
C GLU A 80 -24.23 24.99 4.79
N ASN A 81 -23.00 25.33 4.39
CA ASN A 81 -21.94 25.73 5.32
C ASN A 81 -22.29 27.02 6.07
N GLU A 82 -22.69 28.07 5.35
CA GLU A 82 -23.02 29.38 5.93
C GLU A 82 -24.09 29.31 7.03
N LYS A 83 -25.03 28.39 6.92
CA LYS A 83 -26.15 28.24 7.87
C LYS A 83 -25.98 27.06 8.82
N GLY A 84 -24.94 26.25 8.66
CA GLY A 84 -24.69 25.07 9.47
C GLY A 84 -25.81 24.02 9.45
N LYS A 85 -26.63 23.96 8.39
CA LYS A 85 -27.88 23.16 8.40
C LYS A 85 -28.08 22.30 7.16
N PHE A 86 -28.75 21.17 7.37
CA PHE A 86 -29.19 20.29 6.29
C PHE A 86 -30.39 20.88 5.56
N LYS A 87 -30.43 20.70 4.24
CA LYS A 87 -31.53 21.12 3.35
C LYS A 87 -32.28 19.90 2.86
N LYS A 88 -33.55 20.10 2.52
CA LYS A 88 -34.31 19.11 1.75
C LYS A 88 -33.81 19.18 0.31
N ILE A 89 -33.38 18.05 -0.20
CA ILE A 89 -32.92 17.88 -1.58
C ILE A 89 -33.95 17.14 -2.42
N ASP A 90 -33.84 17.27 -3.74
CA ASP A 90 -34.69 16.57 -4.69
C ASP A 90 -34.25 15.11 -4.82
N PHE A 91 -34.73 14.23 -3.96
CA PHE A 91 -34.60 12.78 -4.10
C PHE A 91 -35.89 12.14 -3.59
N ASP A 92 -36.25 10.99 -4.16
CA ASP A 92 -37.40 10.22 -3.72
C ASP A 92 -37.26 9.85 -2.24
N LYS A 93 -38.37 9.88 -1.50
CA LYS A 93 -38.35 9.53 -0.08
C LYS A 93 -38.15 8.03 0.09
N LEU A 94 -37.34 7.66 1.08
CA LEU A 94 -37.17 6.27 1.47
C LEU A 94 -38.51 5.69 1.97
N LYS A 95 -38.90 4.54 1.43
CA LYS A 95 -40.14 3.85 1.83
C LYS A 95 -39.89 2.74 2.85
N ASN A 96 -38.70 2.12 2.84
CA ASN A 96 -38.29 1.06 3.76
C ASN A 96 -36.84 1.31 4.22
N THR A 97 -36.59 1.20 5.53
CA THR A 97 -35.27 1.40 6.14
C THR A 97 -34.20 0.42 5.67
N ASP A 98 -34.58 -0.79 5.27
CA ASP A 98 -33.62 -1.83 4.84
C ASP A 98 -33.13 -1.65 3.39
N GLU A 99 -33.80 -0.78 2.62
CA GLU A 99 -33.57 -0.61 1.18
C GLU A 99 -32.11 -0.21 0.86
N ASN A 100 -31.49 0.58 1.73
CA ASN A 100 -30.18 1.19 1.49
C ASN A 100 -29.04 0.58 2.31
N GLN A 101 -29.28 -0.42 3.16
CA GLN A 101 -28.30 -0.86 4.15
C GLN A 101 -26.97 -1.30 3.50
N LYS A 102 -27.03 -2.04 2.39
CA LYS A 102 -25.83 -2.47 1.63
C LYS A 102 -25.00 -1.30 1.12
N GLU A 103 -25.64 -0.22 0.66
CA GLU A 103 -24.91 0.97 0.20
C GLU A 103 -24.32 1.74 1.37
N ILE A 104 -25.02 1.82 2.52
CA ILE A 104 -24.45 2.43 3.73
C ILE A 104 -23.13 1.75 4.09
N ASP A 105 -23.10 0.41 4.11
CA ASP A 105 -21.90 -0.35 4.46
C ASP A 105 -20.76 -0.13 3.44
N LYS A 106 -21.11 -0.06 2.15
CA LYS A 106 -20.17 0.26 1.07
C LYS A 106 -19.54 1.65 1.21
N TYR A 107 -20.33 2.69 1.50
CA TYR A 107 -19.82 4.06 1.63
C TYR A 107 -19.13 4.31 2.98
N LYS A 108 -19.48 3.60 4.05
CA LYS A 108 -18.82 3.69 5.36
C LYS A 108 -17.53 2.88 5.49
N ASN A 109 -16.79 2.71 4.40
CA ASN A 109 -15.46 2.11 4.48
C ASN A 109 -14.45 3.10 5.11
N GLU A 110 -13.52 2.58 5.91
CA GLU A 110 -12.55 3.40 6.66
C GLU A 110 -11.66 4.26 5.76
N TRP A 111 -11.36 3.78 4.54
CA TRP A 111 -10.60 4.54 3.55
C TRP A 111 -11.28 5.86 3.19
N SER A 112 -12.56 5.81 2.81
CA SER A 112 -13.32 7.00 2.43
C SER A 112 -13.41 7.99 3.58
N LYS A 113 -13.73 7.50 4.78
CA LYS A 113 -13.78 8.32 6.00
C LYS A 113 -12.48 9.07 6.24
N ARG A 114 -11.34 8.39 6.11
CA ARG A 114 -10.02 8.97 6.34
C ARG A 114 -9.74 10.14 5.41
N TYR A 115 -10.05 10.02 4.11
CA TYR A 115 -9.85 11.10 3.14
C TYR A 115 -10.73 12.33 3.41
N TYR A 116 -12.03 12.15 3.67
CA TYR A 116 -12.92 13.28 4.02
C TYR A 116 -12.57 13.93 5.35
N ARG A 117 -11.94 13.17 6.25
CA ARG A 117 -11.46 13.66 7.52
C ARG A 117 -10.21 14.52 7.40
N ILE A 118 -9.27 14.17 6.50
CA ILE A 118 -7.99 14.90 6.32
C ILE A 118 -8.09 16.05 5.31
N CYS A 119 -8.99 15.98 4.33
CA CYS A 119 -9.11 17.01 3.30
C CYS A 119 -10.27 17.97 3.62
N PRO A 120 -10.03 19.30 3.68
CA PRO A 120 -11.08 20.28 3.95
C PRO A 120 -12.20 20.17 2.94
N TYR A 121 -11.81 20.05 1.68
CA TYR A 121 -12.69 19.74 0.56
C TYR A 121 -12.24 18.48 -0.14
N TYR A 122 -13.18 17.69 -0.65
CA TYR A 122 -12.86 16.42 -1.31
C TYR A 122 -14.05 15.85 -2.09
N GLY A 123 -13.76 14.93 -3.02
CA GLY A 123 -14.76 14.11 -3.71
C GLY A 123 -15.27 14.66 -5.04
N TYR A 124 -14.69 15.75 -5.54
CA TYR A 124 -15.09 16.39 -6.81
C TYR A 124 -13.88 16.91 -7.58
N PRO A 125 -13.97 17.05 -8.92
CA PRO A 125 -12.92 17.67 -9.73
C PRO A 125 -12.58 19.08 -9.25
N GLY A 126 -11.30 19.37 -9.05
CA GLY A 126 -10.82 20.70 -8.63
C GLY A 126 -10.85 20.98 -7.12
N TRP A 127 -11.16 19.98 -6.29
CA TRP A 127 -11.19 20.13 -4.83
C TRP A 127 -9.86 20.66 -4.25
N ASP A 128 -8.75 20.29 -4.85
CA ASP A 128 -7.41 20.68 -4.42
C ASP A 128 -7.18 22.17 -4.65
N TRP A 129 -7.65 22.69 -5.79
CA TRP A 129 -7.59 24.12 -6.07
C TRP A 129 -8.38 24.96 -5.07
N ASP A 130 -9.60 24.52 -4.72
CA ASP A 130 -10.43 25.22 -3.72
C ASP A 130 -9.75 25.25 -2.34
N VAL A 131 -9.10 24.16 -1.93
CA VAL A 131 -8.31 24.13 -0.69
C VAL A 131 -7.12 25.09 -0.77
N ILE A 132 -6.40 25.14 -1.89
CA ILE A 132 -5.27 26.05 -2.07
C ILE A 132 -5.72 27.50 -1.95
N GLN A 133 -6.77 27.89 -2.69
CA GLN A 133 -7.26 29.27 -2.69
C GLN A 133 -7.71 29.75 -1.32
N GLU A 134 -8.34 28.88 -0.53
CA GLU A 134 -8.83 29.26 0.79
C GLU A 134 -7.72 29.36 1.84
N PHE A 135 -6.77 28.42 1.84
CA PHE A 135 -5.85 28.26 2.97
C PHE A 135 -4.44 28.79 2.70
N GLU A 136 -4.02 29.04 1.46
CA GLU A 136 -2.61 29.33 1.18
C GLU A 136 -2.06 30.60 1.86
N ASN A 137 -2.91 31.63 1.99
CA ASN A 137 -2.56 32.92 2.58
C ASN A 137 -3.07 33.07 4.02
N THR A 138 -3.65 32.02 4.60
CA THR A 138 -4.19 32.07 5.96
C THR A 138 -3.06 31.82 6.98
N PRO A 139 -2.78 32.77 7.89
CA PRO A 139 -1.75 32.60 8.92
C PRO A 139 -2.21 31.67 10.06
N ASN A 140 -1.25 31.11 10.81
CA ASN A 140 -1.50 30.35 12.05
C ASN A 140 -2.45 29.15 11.91
N LEU A 141 -2.41 28.47 10.77
CA LEU A 141 -3.18 27.25 10.55
C LEU A 141 -2.73 26.11 11.49
N PRO A 142 -3.66 25.30 12.02
CA PRO A 142 -3.31 24.09 12.76
C PRO A 142 -2.58 23.09 11.84
N ASP A 143 -1.73 22.25 12.42
CA ASP A 143 -0.91 21.25 11.72
C ASP A 143 -1.73 20.38 10.75
N SER A 144 -2.95 19.99 11.12
CA SER A 144 -3.86 19.24 10.27
C SER A 144 -4.28 19.96 8.99
N ILE A 145 -4.49 21.29 9.05
CA ILE A 145 -4.85 22.09 7.87
C ILE A 145 -3.61 22.40 7.04
N VAL A 146 -2.44 22.61 7.66
CA VAL A 146 -1.16 22.72 6.94
C VAL A 146 -0.87 21.42 6.16
N TYR A 147 -1.09 20.26 6.78
CA TYR A 147 -0.97 18.96 6.14
C TYR A 147 -1.94 18.82 4.96
N ALA A 148 -3.20 19.21 5.15
CA ALA A 148 -4.20 19.18 4.10
C ALA A 148 -3.87 20.11 2.92
N LEU A 149 -3.32 21.29 3.19
CA LEU A 149 -2.83 22.21 2.16
C LEU A 149 -1.66 21.60 1.38
N GLY A 150 -0.73 20.91 2.07
CA GLY A 150 0.32 20.12 1.41
C GLY A 150 -0.26 19.04 0.49
N ARG A 151 -1.29 18.31 0.94
CA ARG A 151 -2.01 17.31 0.14
C ARG A 151 -2.69 17.93 -1.08
N ALA A 152 -3.31 19.09 -0.94
CA ALA A 152 -3.93 19.81 -2.04
C ALA A 152 -2.88 20.24 -3.08
N TYR A 153 -1.76 20.84 -2.66
CA TYR A 153 -0.66 21.15 -3.58
C TYR A 153 -0.09 19.91 -4.28
N SER A 154 0.10 18.80 -3.55
CA SER A 154 0.54 17.52 -4.10
C SER A 154 -0.43 16.98 -5.15
N SER A 155 -1.73 17.01 -4.84
CA SER A 155 -2.79 16.56 -5.74
C SER A 155 -2.84 17.43 -6.99
N TYR A 156 -2.85 18.76 -6.81
CA TYR A 156 -2.91 19.70 -7.92
C TYR A 156 -1.73 19.53 -8.86
N ALA A 157 -0.50 19.39 -8.33
CA ALA A 157 0.69 19.13 -9.14
C ALA A 157 0.59 17.83 -9.95
N SER A 158 0.11 16.74 -9.36
CA SER A 158 -0.14 15.48 -10.09
C SER A 158 -1.27 15.62 -11.13
N ASN A 159 -2.34 16.32 -10.78
CA ASN A 159 -3.52 16.53 -11.63
C ASN A 159 -3.23 17.43 -12.84
N LEU A 160 -2.18 18.27 -12.78
CA LEU A 160 -1.65 18.96 -13.96
C LEU A 160 -1.10 17.99 -15.01
N LEU A 161 -0.56 16.83 -14.60
CA LEU A 161 0.08 15.87 -15.49
C LEU A 161 -0.88 14.81 -16.04
N ASN A 162 -1.78 14.28 -15.20
CA ASN A 162 -2.72 13.21 -15.54
C ASN A 162 -3.94 13.22 -14.62
N ASN A 163 -4.96 12.40 -14.91
CA ASN A 163 -6.16 12.24 -14.06
C ASN A 163 -6.23 10.86 -13.39
N ASN A 164 -5.10 10.34 -12.89
CA ASN A 164 -5.09 9.04 -12.22
C ASN A 164 -5.95 9.00 -10.95
N SER A 165 -6.25 10.15 -10.35
CA SER A 165 -7.12 10.27 -9.18
C SER A 165 -8.62 10.21 -9.51
N GLY A 166 -9.00 10.44 -10.77
CA GLY A 166 -10.39 10.68 -11.19
C GLY A 166 -10.98 12.01 -10.69
N LEU A 167 -10.15 12.88 -10.09
CA LEU A 167 -10.55 14.15 -9.47
C LEU A 167 -9.78 15.37 -10.04
N ALA A 168 -9.05 15.19 -11.14
CA ALA A 168 -8.43 16.32 -11.84
C ALA A 168 -9.49 17.20 -12.51
N ASP A 169 -9.26 18.52 -12.50
CA ASP A 169 -10.00 19.45 -13.35
C ASP A 169 -9.34 19.53 -14.73
N ASP A 170 -9.99 18.92 -15.72
CA ASP A 170 -9.53 18.84 -17.11
C ASP A 170 -9.25 20.21 -17.75
N LYS A 171 -9.85 21.30 -17.25
CA LYS A 171 -9.57 22.66 -17.73
C LYS A 171 -8.15 23.13 -17.40
N ASN A 172 -7.58 22.61 -16.31
CA ASN A 172 -6.27 23.00 -15.80
C ASN A 172 -5.16 22.03 -16.18
N ARG A 173 -5.52 20.82 -16.65
CA ARG A 173 -4.57 19.77 -17.01
C ARG A 173 -3.73 20.17 -18.23
N PHE A 174 -2.45 19.82 -18.20
CA PHE A 174 -1.56 20.02 -19.34
C PHE A 174 -1.93 19.08 -20.49
N LYS A 175 -1.82 19.61 -21.71
CA LYS A 175 -1.82 18.80 -22.93
C LYS A 175 -0.37 18.43 -23.22
N LEU A 176 0.02 17.21 -22.84
CA LEU A 176 1.40 16.73 -22.92
C LEU A 176 1.55 15.76 -24.09
N PRO A 177 2.58 15.89 -24.94
CA PRO A 177 2.89 14.89 -25.94
C PRO A 177 3.36 13.59 -25.27
N ASN A 178 3.28 12.49 -26.02
CA ASN A 178 3.84 11.22 -25.59
C ASN A 178 5.38 11.29 -25.54
N GLY A 179 5.98 10.51 -24.64
CA GLY A 179 7.44 10.43 -24.48
C GLY A 179 8.05 11.43 -23.49
N LYS A 180 9.38 11.51 -23.53
CA LYS A 180 10.24 12.34 -22.68
C LYS A 180 10.19 13.82 -23.08
N ASN A 181 10.62 14.71 -22.17
CA ASN A 181 10.63 16.17 -22.35
C ASN A 181 9.27 16.77 -22.75
N ALA A 182 8.19 16.22 -22.19
CA ALA A 182 6.82 16.54 -22.58
C ALA A 182 6.31 17.90 -22.06
N MET A 183 6.83 18.39 -20.94
CA MET A 183 6.52 19.74 -20.42
C MET A 183 7.42 20.79 -21.07
N SER A 184 6.82 21.88 -21.53
CA SER A 184 7.52 23.14 -21.83
C SER A 184 8.15 23.75 -20.57
N GLY A 185 9.07 24.70 -20.74
CA GLY A 185 9.69 25.42 -19.62
C GLY A 185 8.67 26.03 -18.65
N GLN A 186 7.63 26.69 -19.18
CA GLN A 186 6.56 27.27 -18.36
C GLN A 186 5.74 26.20 -17.61
N GLN A 187 5.43 25.07 -18.25
CA GLN A 187 4.72 23.97 -17.60
C GLN A 187 5.56 23.32 -16.51
N LEU A 188 6.86 23.13 -16.75
CA LEU A 188 7.80 22.59 -15.77
C LEU A 188 7.94 23.51 -14.55
N GLU A 189 8.05 24.82 -14.76
CA GLU A 189 8.05 25.81 -13.68
C GLU A 189 6.75 25.78 -12.89
N LYS A 190 5.58 25.74 -13.56
CA LYS A 190 4.28 25.65 -12.90
C LYS A 190 4.14 24.36 -12.08
N TYR A 191 4.55 23.22 -12.63
CA TYR A 191 4.55 21.94 -11.91
C TYR A 191 5.41 22.03 -10.64
N ARG A 192 6.68 22.47 -10.79
CA ARG A 192 7.62 22.60 -9.67
C ARG A 192 7.11 23.57 -8.61
N HIS A 193 6.50 24.68 -9.01
CA HIS A 193 5.91 25.64 -8.09
C HIS A 193 4.94 24.97 -7.11
N TYR A 194 4.01 24.15 -7.60
CA TYR A 194 3.05 23.47 -6.75
C TYR A 194 3.63 22.26 -6.01
N ARG A 195 4.43 21.43 -6.69
CA ARG A 195 5.07 20.26 -6.05
C ARG A 195 6.00 20.67 -4.91
N HIS A 196 6.83 21.69 -5.11
CA HIS A 196 7.76 22.18 -4.08
C HIS A 196 7.03 22.89 -2.93
N ARG A 197 5.87 23.53 -3.20
CA ARG A 197 5.00 24.01 -2.13
C ARG A 197 4.39 22.87 -1.31
N ALA A 198 4.02 21.76 -1.93
CA ALA A 198 3.58 20.56 -1.20
C ALA A 198 4.65 20.07 -0.22
N ILE A 199 5.88 19.90 -0.71
CA ILE A 199 7.06 19.53 0.09
C ILE A 199 7.25 20.50 1.25
N LYS A 200 7.25 21.81 0.97
CA LYS A 200 7.41 22.86 2.00
C LYS A 200 6.34 22.74 3.09
N LYS A 201 5.09 22.44 2.72
CA LYS A 201 4.00 22.25 3.68
C LYS A 201 4.17 20.98 4.52
N PHE A 202 4.61 19.87 3.94
CA PHE A 202 4.90 18.67 4.73
C PHE A 202 6.07 18.87 5.70
N ASN A 203 7.13 19.56 5.28
CA ASN A 203 8.22 19.96 6.18
C ASN A 203 7.74 20.89 7.29
N GLN A 204 6.87 21.86 6.97
CA GLN A 204 6.25 22.73 7.98
C GLN A 204 5.45 21.93 9.01
N VAL A 205 4.69 20.90 8.60
CA VAL A 205 3.99 20.01 9.54
C VAL A 205 4.99 19.24 10.40
N ALA A 206 6.09 18.75 9.82
CA ALA A 206 7.13 18.06 10.58
C ALA A 206 7.81 18.96 11.62
N GLU A 207 7.95 20.26 11.35
CA GLU A 207 8.44 21.25 12.31
C GLU A 207 7.41 21.55 13.41
N LEU A 208 6.14 21.73 13.04
CA LEU A 208 5.06 22.02 14.00
C LEU A 208 4.74 20.84 14.91
N ASN A 209 4.73 19.63 14.34
CA ASN A 209 4.41 18.39 15.02
C ASN A 209 5.25 17.23 14.43
N PRO A 210 6.46 17.00 14.95
CA PRO A 210 7.34 15.92 14.49
C PRO A 210 6.75 14.52 14.65
N LYS A 211 5.71 14.35 15.47
CA LYS A 211 5.01 13.07 15.71
C LYS A 211 3.72 12.95 14.89
N TYR A 212 3.49 13.85 13.94
CA TYR A 212 2.28 13.82 13.11
C TYR A 212 2.27 12.56 12.24
N GLU A 213 1.22 11.76 12.38
CA GLU A 213 1.02 10.54 11.60
C GLU A 213 0.11 10.80 10.40
N THR A 214 0.52 10.33 9.23
CA THR A 214 -0.22 10.47 7.98
C THR A 214 -0.82 9.12 7.57
N ILE A 215 -1.54 9.10 6.45
CA ILE A 215 -2.06 7.83 5.90
C ILE A 215 -0.95 6.92 5.36
N VAL A 216 0.24 7.46 5.12
CA VAL A 216 1.43 6.75 4.61
C VAL A 216 2.55 6.66 5.65
N GLY A 217 2.24 6.88 6.94
CA GLY A 217 3.19 6.85 8.05
C GLY A 217 3.62 8.24 8.53
N ALA A 218 4.74 8.31 9.26
CA ALA A 218 5.23 9.54 9.88
C ALA A 218 5.41 10.70 8.87
N ILE A 219 5.15 11.93 9.31
CA ILE A 219 5.19 13.12 8.45
C ILE A 219 6.53 13.32 7.72
N GLN A 220 7.66 12.96 8.34
CA GLN A 220 8.97 13.04 7.70
C GLN A 220 9.06 12.08 6.51
N VAL A 221 8.55 10.85 6.64
CA VAL A 221 8.50 9.88 5.54
C VAL A 221 7.59 10.40 4.43
N LYS A 222 6.44 11.00 4.77
CA LYS A 222 5.55 11.61 3.76
C LYS A 222 6.23 12.76 3.00
N ALA A 223 6.96 13.63 3.71
CA ALA A 223 7.71 14.72 3.09
C ALA A 223 8.79 14.17 2.13
N SER A 224 9.52 13.14 2.54
CA SER A 224 10.55 12.49 1.73
C SER A 224 9.97 11.79 0.50
N ASN A 225 8.84 11.08 0.67
CA ASN A 225 8.13 10.46 -0.44
C ASN A 225 7.69 11.50 -1.48
N GLU A 226 7.37 12.73 -1.07
CA GLU A 226 6.98 13.80 -2.00
C GLU A 226 8.13 14.22 -2.94
N TYR A 227 9.38 14.22 -2.46
CA TYR A 227 10.55 14.39 -3.33
C TYR A 227 10.66 13.25 -4.34
N LEU A 228 10.40 12.00 -3.91
CA LEU A 228 10.49 10.83 -4.78
C LEU A 228 9.33 10.76 -5.79
N THR A 229 8.15 11.28 -5.44
CA THR A 229 7.07 11.54 -6.41
C THR A 229 7.52 12.55 -7.46
N SER A 230 8.15 13.68 -7.06
CA SER A 230 8.71 14.66 -7.99
C SER A 230 9.77 14.04 -8.91
N PHE A 231 10.70 13.27 -8.35
CA PHE A 231 11.72 12.53 -9.10
C PHE A 231 11.08 11.61 -10.15
N LEU A 232 10.09 10.80 -9.75
CA LEU A 232 9.46 9.84 -10.64
C LEU A 232 8.66 10.54 -11.75
N ASP A 233 7.93 11.61 -11.42
CA ASP A 233 7.24 12.46 -12.39
C ASP A 233 8.24 13.05 -13.40
N MET A 234 9.35 13.64 -12.94
CA MET A 234 10.37 14.17 -13.84
C MET A 234 10.98 13.09 -14.72
N ARG A 235 11.20 11.87 -14.21
CA ARG A 235 11.70 10.77 -15.03
C ARG A 235 10.70 10.38 -16.13
N MET A 236 9.41 10.33 -15.81
CA MET A 236 8.33 9.94 -16.75
C MET A 236 7.95 11.02 -17.77
N TYR A 237 8.04 12.30 -17.39
CA TYR A 237 7.56 13.43 -18.20
C TYR A 237 8.67 14.32 -18.73
N GLN A 238 9.88 14.22 -18.21
CA GLN A 238 11.06 14.96 -18.65
C GLN A 238 12.18 13.98 -19.01
N ASN A 239 13.24 13.91 -18.20
CA ASN A 239 14.42 13.10 -18.42
C ASN A 239 15.15 12.88 -17.09
N GLU A 240 16.19 12.03 -17.09
CA GLU A 240 16.95 11.69 -15.88
C GLU A 240 17.68 12.90 -15.27
N GLU A 241 18.18 13.83 -16.08
CA GLU A 241 18.85 15.04 -15.59
C GLU A 241 17.89 15.90 -14.76
N GLN A 242 16.65 16.09 -15.24
CA GLN A 242 15.63 16.82 -14.50
C GLN A 242 15.16 16.05 -13.26
N ALA A 243 15.07 14.72 -13.34
CA ALA A 243 14.72 13.89 -12.19
C ALA A 243 15.76 14.01 -11.07
N ASN A 244 17.05 13.86 -11.41
CA ASN A 244 18.14 13.92 -10.43
C ASN A 244 18.23 15.25 -9.68
N LYS A 245 17.73 16.35 -10.25
CA LYS A 245 17.63 17.66 -9.57
C LYS A 245 16.64 17.65 -8.40
N GLU A 246 15.67 16.75 -8.39
CA GLU A 246 14.68 16.63 -7.32
C GLU A 246 15.22 15.86 -6.10
N ILE A 247 16.32 15.10 -6.24
CA ILE A 247 16.86 14.29 -5.14
C ILE A 247 17.86 15.09 -4.29
N ILE A 248 17.50 15.32 -3.03
CA ILE A 248 18.38 15.94 -2.03
C ILE A 248 18.98 14.91 -1.05
N LYS A 249 19.98 15.32 -0.26
CA LYS A 249 20.56 14.48 0.80
C LYS A 249 19.63 14.45 2.02
N GLY A 250 19.68 13.35 2.78
CA GLY A 250 19.03 13.26 4.09
C GLY A 250 17.51 13.07 4.04
N LEU A 251 16.96 12.57 2.93
CA LEU A 251 15.52 12.34 2.81
C LEU A 251 15.02 11.27 3.79
N TYR A 252 15.69 10.12 3.84
CA TYR A 252 15.24 9.01 4.67
C TYR A 252 16.11 8.84 5.91
N PRO A 253 15.51 8.51 7.08
CA PRO A 253 16.26 8.04 8.23
C PRO A 253 17.10 6.81 7.88
N GLU A 254 18.18 6.61 8.64
CA GLU A 254 19.15 5.54 8.40
C GLU A 254 18.50 4.15 8.30
N PHE A 255 17.51 3.85 9.14
CA PHE A 255 16.77 2.58 9.09
C PHE A 255 16.13 2.32 7.71
N TYR A 256 15.48 3.32 7.11
CA TYR A 256 14.83 3.15 5.81
C TYR A 256 15.85 2.99 4.68
N ILE A 257 17.03 3.61 4.81
CA ILE A 257 18.14 3.42 3.87
C ILE A 257 18.68 1.99 3.98
N ALA A 258 18.92 1.51 5.21
CA ALA A 258 19.38 0.15 5.47
C ALA A 258 18.37 -0.89 4.97
N ALA A 259 17.08 -0.70 5.29
CA ALA A 259 15.99 -1.54 4.79
C ALA A 259 15.93 -1.57 3.25
N ALA A 260 16.04 -0.43 2.59
CA ALA A 260 16.06 -0.35 1.13
C ALA A 260 17.23 -1.12 0.52
N LYS A 261 18.43 -0.98 1.11
CA LYS A 261 19.60 -1.78 0.71
C LYS A 261 19.39 -3.26 0.95
N ASN A 262 18.69 -3.66 2.02
CA ASN A 262 18.38 -5.06 2.31
C ASN A 262 17.42 -5.66 1.27
N TYR A 263 16.35 -4.94 0.89
CA TYR A 263 15.48 -5.33 -0.23
C TYR A 263 16.28 -5.56 -1.51
N LEU A 264 17.10 -4.59 -1.91
CA LEU A 264 17.92 -4.71 -3.11
C LEU A 264 19.00 -5.81 -2.98
N SER A 265 19.50 -6.08 -1.77
CA SER A 265 20.49 -7.15 -1.53
C SER A 265 19.88 -8.55 -1.61
N SER A 266 18.58 -8.68 -1.34
CA SER A 266 17.84 -9.94 -1.53
C SER A 266 17.75 -10.37 -2.98
N CYS A 267 17.83 -9.44 -3.93
CA CYS A 267 17.70 -9.78 -5.34
C CYS A 267 19.02 -10.28 -5.94
N SER A 268 18.94 -11.29 -6.80
CA SER A 268 20.03 -11.68 -7.70
C SER A 268 20.43 -10.55 -8.68
N PRO A 269 21.62 -10.59 -9.29
CA PRO A 269 22.03 -9.59 -10.29
C PRO A 269 21.03 -9.43 -11.45
N ASN A 270 20.87 -8.20 -11.95
CA ASN A 270 19.99 -7.83 -13.08
C ASN A 270 18.49 -8.11 -12.89
N ALA A 271 18.05 -8.35 -11.65
CA ALA A 271 16.68 -8.72 -11.32
C ALA A 271 15.64 -7.64 -11.68
N ILE A 272 14.39 -8.08 -11.82
CA ILE A 272 13.20 -7.22 -11.82
C ILE A 272 12.53 -7.39 -10.45
N LEU A 273 12.41 -6.32 -9.67
CA LEU A 273 11.78 -6.33 -8.36
C LEU A 273 10.44 -5.59 -8.41
N PHE A 274 9.34 -6.34 -8.31
CA PHE A 274 8.01 -5.79 -8.14
C PHE A 274 7.80 -5.33 -6.70
N THR A 275 7.26 -4.12 -6.56
CA THR A 275 6.91 -3.46 -5.28
C THR A 275 5.50 -2.91 -5.34
N ASN A 276 4.94 -2.46 -4.22
CA ASN A 276 3.61 -1.87 -4.21
C ASN A 276 3.52 -0.59 -3.37
N GLY A 277 3.09 0.51 -3.98
CA GLY A 277 2.91 1.78 -3.28
C GLY A 277 4.22 2.50 -2.93
N ASP A 278 4.08 3.66 -2.31
CA ASP A 278 5.18 4.62 -2.12
C ASP A 278 6.27 4.09 -1.18
N ASN A 279 5.90 3.56 -0.01
CA ASN A 279 6.86 3.16 1.03
C ASN A 279 7.72 1.96 0.64
N ASP A 280 7.20 1.07 -0.22
CA ASP A 280 7.94 -0.08 -0.74
C ASP A 280 8.85 0.30 -1.91
N THR A 281 8.55 1.40 -2.62
CA THR A 281 9.22 1.77 -3.87
C THR A 281 10.27 2.87 -3.66
N TYR A 282 9.87 3.98 -3.03
CA TYR A 282 10.62 5.22 -3.05
C TYR A 282 11.95 5.17 -2.29
N PRO A 283 12.06 4.51 -1.12
CA PRO A 283 13.36 4.29 -0.49
C PRO A 283 14.33 3.53 -1.39
N LEU A 284 13.85 2.57 -2.20
CA LEU A 284 14.68 1.81 -3.16
C LEU A 284 15.21 2.73 -4.26
N LEU A 285 14.32 3.51 -4.88
CA LEU A 285 14.70 4.47 -5.92
C LEU A 285 15.67 5.53 -5.39
N TYR A 286 15.48 5.97 -4.14
CA TYR A 286 16.39 6.90 -3.48
C TYR A 286 17.79 6.31 -3.32
N VAL A 287 17.93 5.07 -2.83
CA VAL A 287 19.26 4.49 -2.64
C VAL A 287 19.97 4.18 -3.95
N GLN A 288 19.23 3.79 -5.00
CA GLN A 288 19.78 3.62 -6.34
C GLN A 288 20.29 4.95 -6.89
N SER A 289 19.43 5.98 -6.91
CA SER A 289 19.75 7.27 -7.53
C SER A 289 20.77 8.08 -6.72
N LYS A 290 20.74 7.97 -5.38
CA LYS A 290 21.59 8.78 -4.50
C LYS A 290 22.92 8.12 -4.15
N TYR A 291 22.91 6.81 -3.92
CA TYR A 291 24.08 6.06 -3.46
C TYR A 291 24.66 5.13 -4.53
N GLY A 292 24.05 5.00 -5.71
CA GLY A 292 24.50 4.08 -6.75
C GLY A 292 24.42 2.61 -6.31
N PHE A 293 23.51 2.28 -5.38
CA PHE A 293 23.45 0.95 -4.80
C PHE A 293 22.52 0.04 -5.62
N ARG A 294 23.02 -1.08 -6.14
CA ARG A 294 22.26 -2.08 -6.91
C ARG A 294 21.44 -1.44 -8.04
N THR A 295 22.08 -0.58 -8.82
CA THR A 295 21.51 0.10 -9.99
C THR A 295 21.20 -0.86 -11.15
N ASP A 296 21.67 -2.11 -11.06
CA ASP A 296 21.35 -3.23 -11.95
C ASP A 296 19.93 -3.81 -11.76
N VAL A 297 19.33 -3.62 -10.57
CA VAL A 297 17.99 -4.13 -10.27
C VAL A 297 16.94 -3.13 -10.75
N LEU A 298 15.99 -3.58 -11.57
CA LEU A 298 14.88 -2.74 -11.98
C LEU A 298 13.74 -2.80 -10.97
N VAL A 299 13.51 -1.71 -10.22
CA VAL A 299 12.38 -1.58 -9.29
C VAL A 299 11.12 -1.16 -10.04
N VAL A 300 10.07 -1.97 -9.95
CA VAL A 300 8.80 -1.76 -10.65
C VAL A 300 7.64 -1.69 -9.65
N ASN A 301 7.07 -0.50 -9.46
CA ASN A 301 5.85 -0.33 -8.69
C ASN A 301 4.63 -0.85 -9.45
N MET A 302 4.04 -1.94 -8.95
CA MET A 302 2.89 -2.62 -9.56
C MET A 302 1.61 -1.77 -9.57
N SER A 303 1.42 -0.86 -8.60
CA SER A 303 0.28 0.06 -8.61
C SER A 303 0.28 1.00 -9.81
N LEU A 304 1.48 1.37 -10.29
CA LEU A 304 1.65 2.29 -11.43
C LEU A 304 1.60 1.58 -12.79
N LEU A 305 1.68 0.24 -12.83
CA LEU A 305 1.51 -0.56 -14.06
C LEU A 305 0.07 -0.56 -14.62
N ASN A 306 -0.83 0.23 -14.03
CA ASN A 306 -2.11 0.56 -14.67
C ASN A 306 -1.99 1.77 -15.60
N THR A 307 -0.90 2.55 -15.51
CA THR A 307 -0.73 3.80 -16.26
C THR A 307 0.19 3.57 -17.46
N ASP A 308 -0.29 3.89 -18.65
CA ASP A 308 0.43 3.67 -19.92
C ASP A 308 1.79 4.39 -19.93
N ARG A 309 1.85 5.63 -19.43
CA ARG A 309 3.09 6.40 -19.37
C ARG A 309 4.13 5.76 -18.46
N TYR A 310 3.75 5.22 -17.30
CA TYR A 310 4.69 4.54 -16.43
C TYR A 310 5.21 3.26 -17.09
N ILE A 311 4.32 2.43 -17.65
CA ILE A 311 4.70 1.20 -18.37
C ILE A 311 5.69 1.54 -19.50
N ASN A 312 5.38 2.54 -20.32
CA ASN A 312 6.24 2.94 -21.43
C ASN A 312 7.58 3.53 -20.97
N SER A 313 7.63 4.18 -19.80
CA SER A 313 8.90 4.65 -19.23
C SER A 313 9.86 3.54 -18.81
N LEU A 314 9.34 2.31 -18.60
CA LEU A 314 10.13 1.15 -18.21
C LEU A 314 10.70 0.37 -19.40
N ARG A 315 10.38 0.75 -20.64
CA ARG A 315 10.96 0.13 -21.86
C ARG A 315 12.41 0.51 -22.09
N GLU A 316 12.82 1.66 -21.57
CA GLU A 316 14.17 2.17 -21.68
C GLU A 316 15.04 1.68 -20.52
N THR A 317 16.36 1.72 -20.71
CA THR A 317 17.31 1.48 -19.62
C THR A 317 17.13 2.56 -18.56
N ILE A 318 17.14 2.16 -17.29
CA ILE A 318 17.00 3.05 -16.13
C ILE A 318 18.24 2.89 -15.29
N ILE A 319 19.05 3.95 -15.20
CA ILE A 319 20.37 3.90 -14.59
C ILE A 319 21.22 2.81 -15.29
N ASP A 320 21.45 1.66 -14.66
CA ASP A 320 22.20 0.53 -15.24
C ASP A 320 21.29 -0.68 -15.53
N ALA A 321 20.01 -0.64 -15.12
CA ALA A 321 19.08 -1.75 -15.29
C ALA A 321 18.47 -1.73 -16.70
N PRO A 322 18.57 -2.83 -17.47
CA PRO A 322 17.94 -2.92 -18.78
C PRO A 322 16.42 -2.68 -18.70
N GLY A 323 15.86 -2.12 -19.77
CA GLY A 323 14.42 -1.95 -19.92
C GLY A 323 13.66 -3.28 -19.82
N LEU A 324 12.36 -3.20 -19.52
CA LEU A 324 11.51 -4.37 -19.44
C LEU A 324 11.28 -4.97 -20.83
N PRO A 325 11.32 -6.32 -20.95
CA PRO A 325 10.90 -7.01 -22.16
C PRO A 325 9.37 -6.98 -22.21
N LEU A 326 8.79 -5.93 -22.80
CA LEU A 326 7.34 -5.81 -22.98
C LEU A 326 6.97 -6.13 -24.41
N SER A 327 6.09 -7.10 -24.61
CA SER A 327 5.64 -7.46 -25.95
C SER A 327 4.55 -6.50 -26.45
N PHE A 328 3.72 -5.95 -25.56
CA PHE A 328 2.72 -4.96 -25.95
C PHE A 328 3.38 -3.70 -26.50
N THR A 329 2.82 -3.07 -27.52
CA THR A 329 3.24 -1.74 -28.00
C THR A 329 2.60 -0.62 -27.16
N PRO A 330 3.14 0.62 -27.18
CA PRO A 330 2.50 1.76 -26.53
C PRO A 330 1.04 1.96 -26.95
N GLU A 331 0.72 1.76 -28.23
CA GLU A 331 -0.63 1.93 -28.79
C GLU A 331 -1.60 0.85 -28.30
N GLU A 332 -1.12 -0.38 -28.09
CA GLU A 332 -1.95 -1.49 -27.62
C GLU A 332 -2.41 -1.32 -26.17
N ILE A 333 -1.71 -0.52 -25.36
CA ILE A 333 -2.03 -0.26 -23.94
C ILE A 333 -2.47 1.18 -23.65
N ALA A 334 -2.59 2.02 -24.68
CA ALA A 334 -2.91 3.44 -24.52
C ALA A 334 -4.30 3.68 -23.92
N GLY A 335 -4.42 4.69 -23.06
CA GLY A 335 -5.69 5.12 -22.50
C GLY A 335 -6.36 4.00 -21.68
N ARG A 336 -7.57 3.57 -22.07
CA ARG A 336 -8.37 2.55 -21.36
C ARG A 336 -8.31 1.15 -21.99
N LYS A 337 -7.54 0.93 -23.06
CA LYS A 337 -7.40 -0.39 -23.69
C LYS A 337 -6.81 -1.39 -22.69
N ARG A 338 -7.42 -2.57 -22.53
CA ARG A 338 -6.92 -3.63 -21.61
C ARG A 338 -6.71 -3.12 -20.16
N GLU A 339 -7.52 -2.16 -19.72
CA GLU A 339 -7.53 -1.68 -18.32
C GLU A 339 -8.09 -2.77 -17.37
N LEU A 340 -9.09 -3.51 -17.85
CA LEU A 340 -9.75 -4.61 -17.18
C LEU A 340 -9.92 -5.76 -18.17
N ILE A 341 -9.55 -6.97 -17.74
CA ILE A 341 -9.62 -8.20 -18.53
C ILE A 341 -10.51 -9.17 -17.77
N LEU A 342 -11.60 -9.61 -18.38
CA LEU A 342 -12.50 -10.61 -17.83
C LEU A 342 -11.86 -11.99 -17.91
N ILE A 343 -12.12 -12.82 -16.91
CA ILE A 343 -11.79 -14.24 -16.93
C ILE A 343 -13.09 -14.98 -17.25
N ASP A 344 -13.19 -15.54 -18.45
CA ASP A 344 -14.30 -16.39 -18.83
C ASP A 344 -13.84 -17.83 -18.95
N LYS A 345 -14.43 -18.75 -18.19
CA LYS A 345 -13.92 -20.12 -18.06
C LYS A 345 -14.56 -20.98 -19.15
N GLU A 346 -13.90 -21.08 -20.29
CA GLU A 346 -14.39 -21.88 -21.42
C GLU A 346 -13.73 -23.28 -21.47
N GLY A 347 -12.64 -23.51 -20.71
CA GLY A 347 -11.92 -24.79 -20.64
C GLY A 347 -11.28 -25.09 -19.28
N ASN A 348 -10.78 -26.32 -19.12
CA ASN A 348 -10.14 -26.81 -17.90
C ASN A 348 -8.61 -26.84 -17.95
N GLU A 349 -8.02 -26.69 -19.14
CA GLU A 349 -6.57 -26.75 -19.35
C GLU A 349 -5.89 -25.40 -19.05
N PRO A 350 -4.65 -25.40 -18.53
CA PRO A 350 -3.85 -24.19 -18.42
C PRO A 350 -3.56 -23.56 -19.79
N MET A 351 -3.71 -22.24 -19.88
CA MET A 351 -3.33 -21.45 -21.07
C MET A 351 -1.90 -20.94 -20.90
N ASP A 352 -1.02 -21.20 -21.88
CA ASP A 352 0.35 -20.69 -21.87
C ASP A 352 0.36 -19.15 -21.91
N LEU A 353 1.28 -18.51 -21.17
CA LEU A 353 1.32 -17.06 -21.12
C LEU A 353 1.55 -16.43 -22.50
N THR A 354 2.36 -17.02 -23.38
CA THR A 354 2.58 -16.48 -24.73
C THR A 354 1.29 -16.50 -25.55
N GLU A 355 0.51 -17.58 -25.42
CA GLU A 355 -0.81 -17.69 -26.03
C GLU A 355 -1.78 -16.68 -25.42
N LEU A 356 -1.82 -16.56 -24.09
CA LEU A 356 -2.66 -15.61 -23.36
C LEU A 356 -2.40 -14.17 -23.82
N ILE A 357 -1.14 -13.75 -23.88
CA ILE A 357 -0.78 -12.42 -24.34
C ILE A 357 -1.19 -12.21 -25.81
N SER A 358 -0.96 -13.21 -26.68
CA SER A 358 -1.38 -13.15 -28.09
C SER A 358 -2.91 -13.05 -28.24
N PHE A 359 -3.66 -13.79 -27.41
CA PHE A 359 -5.11 -13.74 -27.36
C PHE A 359 -5.61 -12.35 -26.95
N VAL A 360 -5.06 -11.79 -25.88
CA VAL A 360 -5.48 -10.49 -25.34
C VAL A 360 -5.07 -9.32 -26.23
N LYS A 361 -4.04 -9.48 -27.08
CA LYS A 361 -3.64 -8.49 -28.10
C LYS A 361 -4.64 -8.37 -29.25
N ASN A 362 -5.39 -9.43 -29.55
CA ASN A 362 -6.41 -9.36 -30.60
C ASN A 362 -7.57 -8.47 -30.15
N ASP A 363 -7.75 -7.32 -30.81
CA ASP A 363 -8.83 -6.37 -30.52
C ASP A 363 -10.24 -6.94 -30.85
N GLU A 364 -10.34 -8.08 -31.54
CA GLU A 364 -11.59 -8.82 -31.76
C GLU A 364 -12.02 -9.68 -30.55
N HIS A 365 -11.09 -10.01 -29.64
CA HIS A 365 -11.38 -10.85 -28.47
C HIS A 365 -11.97 -10.05 -27.32
N VAL A 366 -13.19 -9.59 -27.53
CA VAL A 366 -13.97 -8.81 -26.57
C VAL A 366 -15.33 -9.46 -26.30
N LYS A 367 -15.86 -9.24 -25.10
CA LYS A 367 -17.26 -9.56 -24.74
C LYS A 367 -18.02 -8.28 -24.44
N THR A 368 -19.16 -8.12 -25.10
CA THR A 368 -20.05 -6.98 -24.89
C THR A 368 -20.94 -7.21 -23.68
N TYR A 369 -20.84 -6.34 -22.68
CA TYR A 369 -21.77 -6.29 -21.55
C TYR A 369 -22.45 -4.93 -21.52
N GLY A 370 -23.74 -4.91 -21.85
CA GLY A 370 -24.50 -3.66 -22.00
C GLY A 370 -24.03 -2.86 -23.21
N LYS A 371 -23.41 -1.71 -22.98
CA LYS A 371 -22.88 -0.81 -24.03
C LYS A 371 -21.34 -0.78 -24.08
N THR A 372 -20.69 -1.67 -23.33
CA THR A 372 -19.24 -1.65 -23.16
C THR A 372 -18.66 -2.99 -23.52
N ASP A 373 -17.62 -2.94 -24.34
CA ASP A 373 -16.81 -4.10 -24.70
C ASP A 373 -15.67 -4.25 -23.70
N TYR A 374 -15.47 -5.48 -23.23
CA TYR A 374 -14.40 -5.84 -22.31
C TYR A 374 -13.52 -6.90 -22.95
N PHE A 375 -12.21 -6.71 -22.89
CA PHE A 375 -11.25 -7.77 -23.21
C PHE A 375 -11.45 -8.96 -22.26
N TYR A 376 -11.20 -10.18 -22.74
CA TYR A 376 -11.29 -11.37 -21.90
C TYR A 376 -10.16 -12.36 -22.17
N VAL A 377 -10.05 -13.36 -21.30
CA VAL A 377 -9.27 -14.59 -21.52
C VAL A 377 -10.18 -15.81 -21.27
N PRO A 378 -10.05 -16.89 -22.05
CA PRO A 378 -10.92 -18.08 -21.96
C PRO A 378 -10.50 -19.08 -20.88
N SER A 379 -9.52 -18.74 -20.02
CA SER A 379 -9.02 -19.60 -18.95
C SER A 379 -8.71 -18.80 -17.69
N ASN A 380 -8.85 -19.45 -16.53
CA ASN A 380 -8.37 -18.96 -15.25
C ASN A 380 -7.15 -19.74 -14.73
N LYS A 381 -6.66 -20.71 -15.51
CA LYS A 381 -5.46 -21.47 -15.25
C LYS A 381 -4.40 -21.04 -16.25
N PHE A 382 -3.26 -20.64 -15.75
CA PHE A 382 -2.16 -20.13 -16.56
C PHE A 382 -0.96 -21.04 -16.44
N SER A 383 -0.17 -21.12 -17.49
CA SER A 383 1.10 -21.83 -17.50
C SER A 383 2.20 -20.99 -18.13
N LEU A 384 3.44 -21.27 -17.73
CA LEU A 384 4.63 -20.74 -18.36
C LEU A 384 5.59 -21.90 -18.55
N GLN A 385 5.92 -22.20 -19.81
CA GLN A 385 6.88 -23.23 -20.16
C GLN A 385 8.03 -22.62 -20.98
N GLU A 386 9.24 -22.73 -20.45
CA GLU A 386 10.46 -22.34 -21.16
C GLU A 386 11.57 -23.33 -20.80
N GLN A 387 12.01 -24.12 -21.79
CA GLN A 387 12.96 -25.23 -21.59
C GLN A 387 12.47 -26.21 -20.50
N GLU A 388 13.26 -26.43 -19.44
CA GLU A 388 12.92 -27.30 -18.31
C GLU A 388 12.09 -26.58 -17.23
N ASN A 389 11.94 -25.25 -17.31
CA ASN A 389 11.15 -24.49 -16.35
C ASN A 389 9.67 -24.55 -16.74
N VAL A 390 8.89 -25.25 -15.92
CA VAL A 390 7.45 -25.42 -16.12
C VAL A 390 6.71 -24.94 -14.88
N MET A 391 5.74 -24.05 -15.07
CA MET A 391 4.83 -23.59 -14.04
C MET A 391 3.39 -23.69 -14.52
N ALA A 392 2.47 -24.00 -13.60
CA ALA A 392 1.03 -23.91 -13.83
C ALA A 392 0.32 -23.48 -12.54
N TRP A 393 -0.51 -22.45 -12.61
CA TRP A 393 -1.25 -21.94 -11.45
C TRP A 393 -2.67 -21.52 -11.83
N GLU A 394 -3.53 -21.41 -10.82
CA GLU A 394 -4.91 -20.97 -10.99
C GLU A 394 -5.11 -19.60 -10.35
N VAL A 395 -5.82 -18.72 -11.06
CA VAL A 395 -6.26 -17.42 -10.55
C VAL A 395 -7.73 -17.52 -10.17
N ASN A 396 -8.02 -17.36 -8.87
CA ASN A 396 -9.38 -17.35 -8.35
C ASN A 396 -9.99 -15.94 -8.39
N LYS A 397 -10.10 -15.37 -9.59
CA LYS A 397 -10.73 -14.06 -9.85
C LYS A 397 -11.63 -14.14 -11.07
N ARG A 398 -12.59 -13.20 -11.16
CA ARG A 398 -13.47 -13.04 -12.33
C ARG A 398 -12.93 -12.06 -13.36
N TYR A 399 -11.94 -11.26 -12.97
CA TYR A 399 -11.26 -10.30 -13.80
C TYR A 399 -9.91 -9.96 -13.18
N PHE A 400 -9.03 -9.36 -13.97
CA PHE A 400 -7.79 -8.74 -13.52
C PHE A 400 -7.55 -7.43 -14.24
N LEU A 401 -6.64 -6.61 -13.71
CA LEU A 401 -6.36 -5.28 -14.24
C LEU A 401 -5.08 -5.29 -15.07
N ARG A 402 -4.83 -4.18 -15.78
CA ARG A 402 -3.65 -3.99 -16.62
C ARG A 402 -2.34 -4.28 -15.88
N ASN A 403 -2.22 -3.91 -14.62
CA ASN A 403 -1.01 -4.20 -13.85
C ASN A 403 -0.68 -5.70 -13.77
N HIS A 404 -1.67 -6.57 -13.57
CA HIS A 404 -1.49 -8.02 -13.63
C HIS A 404 -1.13 -8.48 -15.05
N LEU A 405 -1.82 -7.95 -16.07
CA LEU A 405 -1.52 -8.25 -17.47
C LEU A 405 -0.06 -7.92 -17.82
N MET A 406 0.46 -6.79 -17.36
CA MET A 406 1.85 -6.39 -17.60
C MET A 406 2.84 -7.31 -16.89
N VAL A 407 2.53 -7.80 -15.68
CA VAL A 407 3.39 -8.80 -15.01
C VAL A 407 3.42 -10.10 -15.81
N LEU A 408 2.27 -10.57 -16.32
CA LEU A 408 2.22 -11.75 -17.19
C LEU A 408 3.01 -11.53 -18.50
N ASP A 409 2.88 -10.36 -19.13
CA ASP A 409 3.61 -10.02 -20.36
C ASP A 409 5.12 -10.00 -20.14
N ILE A 410 5.56 -9.39 -19.03
CA ILE A 410 6.98 -9.38 -18.64
C ILE A 410 7.45 -10.82 -18.43
N MET A 411 6.70 -11.66 -17.72
CA MET A 411 7.08 -13.05 -17.48
C MET A 411 7.20 -13.85 -18.78
N ALA A 412 6.21 -13.74 -19.68
CA ALA A 412 6.21 -14.42 -20.98
C ALA A 412 7.39 -13.97 -21.86
N SER A 413 7.67 -12.66 -21.88
CA SER A 413 8.71 -12.08 -22.73
C SER A 413 10.12 -12.23 -22.15
N ASN A 414 10.25 -12.35 -20.83
CA ASN A 414 11.54 -12.42 -20.13
C ASN A 414 12.23 -13.78 -20.27
N LYS A 415 11.49 -14.88 -20.54
CA LYS A 415 12.06 -16.23 -20.76
C LYS A 415 13.13 -16.67 -19.75
N TRP A 416 12.94 -16.29 -18.48
CA TRP A 416 13.90 -16.52 -17.39
C TRP A 416 15.29 -15.88 -17.56
N GLU A 417 15.49 -14.96 -18.51
CA GLU A 417 16.76 -14.25 -18.70
C GLU A 417 17.11 -13.35 -17.50
N ARG A 418 16.08 -12.73 -16.89
CA ARG A 418 16.24 -11.93 -15.66
C ARG A 418 15.49 -12.57 -14.51
N PRO A 419 16.10 -12.66 -13.31
CA PRO A 419 15.39 -13.08 -12.11
C PRO A 419 14.20 -12.16 -11.79
N VAL A 420 13.02 -12.72 -11.53
CA VAL A 420 11.83 -11.96 -11.16
C VAL A 420 11.59 -12.07 -9.66
N TYR A 421 11.40 -10.93 -8.99
CA TYR A 421 11.20 -10.85 -7.55
C TYR A 421 9.95 -10.05 -7.19
N PHE A 422 9.36 -10.38 -6.04
CA PHE A 422 8.26 -9.64 -5.43
C PHE A 422 8.62 -9.26 -4.00
N ALA A 423 8.39 -8.00 -3.62
CA ALA A 423 8.58 -7.55 -2.24
C ALA A 423 7.61 -8.26 -1.29
N ILE A 424 8.08 -8.66 -0.11
CA ILE A 424 7.27 -9.45 0.84
C ILE A 424 6.08 -8.69 1.46
N THR A 425 6.09 -7.36 1.34
CA THR A 425 5.07 -6.43 1.87
C THR A 425 3.88 -6.26 0.93
N MET A 426 3.94 -6.85 -0.26
CA MET A 426 2.83 -6.81 -1.21
C MET A 426 1.66 -7.67 -0.71
N GLY A 427 0.44 -7.24 -1.01
CA GLY A 427 -0.76 -8.01 -0.69
C GLY A 427 -0.86 -9.28 -1.55
N ILE A 428 -1.49 -10.32 -1.03
CA ILE A 428 -1.69 -11.62 -1.72
C ILE A 428 -2.28 -11.46 -3.13
N ASP A 429 -3.16 -10.48 -3.30
CA ASP A 429 -3.77 -10.14 -4.59
C ASP A 429 -2.77 -9.71 -5.67
N SER A 430 -1.66 -9.10 -5.27
CA SER A 430 -0.59 -8.67 -6.16
C SER A 430 0.29 -9.83 -6.64
N TYR A 431 0.38 -10.92 -5.86
CA TYR A 431 1.14 -12.12 -6.25
C TYR A 431 0.42 -12.98 -7.29
N PHE A 432 -0.89 -12.75 -7.48
CA PHE A 432 -1.65 -13.29 -8.61
C PHE A 432 -1.58 -14.83 -8.76
N GLY A 433 -1.59 -15.55 -7.63
CA GLY A 433 -1.58 -17.01 -7.58
C GLY A 433 -0.20 -17.68 -7.72
N LEU A 434 0.87 -16.88 -7.76
CA LEU A 434 2.25 -17.38 -7.94
C LEU A 434 2.93 -17.84 -6.63
N THR A 435 2.24 -17.79 -5.50
CA THR A 435 2.85 -17.92 -4.17
C THR A 435 3.49 -19.28 -3.89
N LYS A 436 3.00 -20.36 -4.52
CA LYS A 436 3.62 -21.70 -4.47
C LYS A 436 4.96 -21.82 -5.22
N TYR A 437 5.31 -20.80 -6.00
CA TYR A 437 6.55 -20.68 -6.77
C TYR A 437 7.51 -19.64 -6.16
N PHE A 438 7.22 -19.16 -4.95
CA PHE A 438 8.03 -18.15 -4.29
C PHE A 438 9.09 -18.78 -3.40
N GLN A 439 10.35 -18.42 -3.67
CA GLN A 439 11.49 -18.71 -2.82
C GLN A 439 11.84 -17.44 -2.03
N LEU A 440 11.73 -17.46 -0.70
CA LEU A 440 12.10 -16.36 0.18
C LEU A 440 13.63 -16.21 0.24
N GLU A 441 14.13 -15.02 -0.10
CA GLU A 441 15.57 -14.68 -0.12
C GLU A 441 15.88 -13.41 0.69
N GLY A 442 15.01 -13.07 1.64
CA GLY A 442 15.21 -12.02 2.62
C GLY A 442 13.98 -11.15 2.61
N LEU A 443 14.08 -9.92 2.12
CA LEU A 443 12.91 -9.04 1.97
C LEU A 443 12.21 -9.16 0.61
N ALA A 444 12.61 -10.13 -0.22
CA ALA A 444 11.96 -10.41 -1.48
C ALA A 444 11.77 -11.92 -1.70
N TYR A 445 10.70 -12.26 -2.42
CA TYR A 445 10.44 -13.58 -2.97
C TYR A 445 10.99 -13.65 -4.39
N GLN A 446 11.91 -14.57 -4.68
CA GLN A 446 12.25 -14.92 -6.05
C GLN A 446 11.16 -15.83 -6.63
N LEU A 447 10.72 -15.56 -7.85
CA LEU A 447 9.91 -16.49 -8.61
C LEU A 447 10.82 -17.60 -9.18
N VAL A 448 10.48 -18.86 -8.93
CA VAL A 448 11.18 -20.05 -9.44
C VAL A 448 10.17 -21.01 -10.08
N SER A 449 10.65 -21.97 -10.90
CA SER A 449 9.77 -22.97 -11.51
C SER A 449 9.42 -24.13 -10.59
N THR A 450 10.17 -24.31 -9.49
CA THR A 450 9.90 -25.36 -8.51
C THR A 450 8.67 -25.03 -7.68
N GLU A 451 7.65 -25.86 -7.82
CA GLU A 451 6.46 -25.82 -6.97
C GLU A 451 6.79 -26.39 -5.58
N GLN A 452 6.29 -25.72 -4.54
CA GLN A 452 6.31 -26.23 -3.17
C GLN A 452 4.92 -26.14 -2.57
N GLU A 453 4.58 -27.09 -1.69
CA GLU A 453 3.30 -27.06 -0.98
C GLU A 453 3.22 -25.81 -0.11
N GLU A 454 2.15 -25.05 -0.27
CA GLU A 454 1.88 -23.91 0.57
C GLU A 454 1.42 -24.40 1.95
N THR A 455 2.15 -24.01 2.99
CA THR A 455 1.61 -24.10 4.34
C THR A 455 0.57 -22.99 4.52
N ASN A 456 -0.56 -23.28 5.18
CA ASN A 456 -1.67 -22.32 5.35
C ASN A 456 -1.25 -20.96 5.95
N ASP A 457 -0.10 -20.88 6.62
CA ASP A 457 0.35 -19.71 7.37
C ASP A 457 1.53 -18.95 6.76
N GLN A 458 2.14 -19.44 5.67
CA GLN A 458 3.35 -18.81 5.08
C GLN A 458 3.37 -18.83 3.56
N THR A 459 3.75 -17.70 2.96
CA THR A 459 3.92 -17.56 1.51
C THR A 459 5.27 -18.11 1.05
N GLY A 460 5.25 -19.04 0.09
CA GLY A 460 6.45 -19.62 -0.50
C GLY A 460 7.28 -20.47 0.47
N PHE A 461 8.48 -20.84 0.04
CA PHE A 461 9.44 -21.64 0.82
C PHE A 461 10.76 -20.89 1.05
N VAL A 462 11.63 -21.39 1.93
CA VAL A 462 12.90 -20.73 2.31
C VAL A 462 14.08 -21.37 1.59
N SER A 463 14.92 -20.56 0.94
CA SER A 463 16.26 -20.99 0.54
C SER A 463 17.23 -20.79 1.71
N THR A 464 17.52 -21.85 2.48
CA THR A 464 18.27 -21.73 3.74
C THR A 464 19.66 -21.13 3.56
N SER A 465 20.39 -21.49 2.50
CA SER A 465 21.74 -20.96 2.24
C SER A 465 21.73 -19.46 1.90
N ILE A 466 20.84 -19.03 1.01
CA ILE A 466 20.74 -17.64 0.56
C ILE A 466 20.18 -16.77 1.69
N MET A 467 19.13 -17.23 2.36
CA MET A 467 18.55 -16.55 3.53
C MET A 467 19.55 -16.37 4.65
N TYR A 468 20.31 -17.42 4.98
CA TYR A 468 21.33 -17.34 6.03
C TYR A 468 22.40 -16.31 5.65
N ASN A 469 22.94 -16.35 4.44
CA ASN A 469 23.94 -15.38 4.02
C ASN A 469 23.39 -13.95 4.03
N ASN A 470 22.15 -13.74 3.58
CA ASN A 470 21.54 -12.41 3.58
C ASN A 470 21.32 -11.87 5.00
N LEU A 471 20.65 -12.61 5.89
CA LEU A 471 20.36 -12.16 7.26
C LEU A 471 21.62 -12.09 8.12
N MET A 472 22.53 -13.05 8.00
CA MET A 472 23.69 -13.17 8.88
C MET A 472 24.88 -12.31 8.44
N ASN A 473 25.08 -12.11 7.13
CA ASN A 473 26.32 -11.49 6.63
C ASN A 473 26.10 -10.21 5.80
N ARG A 474 25.01 -10.09 5.04
CA ARG A 474 24.84 -8.98 4.07
C ARG A 474 23.95 -7.85 4.53
N PHE A 475 22.93 -8.15 5.34
CA PHE A 475 21.95 -7.15 5.73
C PHE A 475 22.53 -6.09 6.66
N ASP A 476 22.17 -4.84 6.36
CA ASP A 476 22.48 -3.64 7.13
C ASP A 476 21.39 -3.41 8.18
N TRP A 477 21.80 -3.27 9.43
CA TRP A 477 20.90 -3.07 10.59
C TRP A 477 21.03 -1.67 11.20
N SER A 478 21.65 -0.74 10.46
CA SER A 478 21.83 0.63 10.90
C SER A 478 20.49 1.34 11.12
N GLY A 479 20.45 2.25 12.09
CA GLY A 479 19.24 2.99 12.46
C GLY A 479 18.14 2.21 13.21
N VAL A 480 18.26 0.89 13.41
CA VAL A 480 17.24 0.08 14.14
C VAL A 480 17.01 0.61 15.56
N LYS A 481 18.06 1.08 16.24
CA LYS A 481 17.98 1.64 17.62
C LYS A 481 17.15 2.92 17.73
N THR A 482 16.92 3.63 16.63
CA THR A 482 16.21 4.92 16.59
C THR A 482 14.99 4.86 15.67
N ILE A 483 14.42 3.66 15.50
CA ILE A 483 13.33 3.42 14.56
C ILE A 483 12.03 4.11 14.97
N THR A 484 11.27 4.60 14.00
CA THR A 484 9.94 5.17 14.22
C THR A 484 8.89 4.07 14.42
N SER A 485 7.71 4.41 14.94
CA SER A 485 6.59 3.48 15.08
C SER A 485 6.23 2.78 13.77
N HIS A 486 6.23 3.49 12.64
CA HIS A 486 5.98 2.88 11.33
C HIS A 486 7.10 1.92 10.91
N GLY A 487 8.36 2.26 11.18
CA GLY A 487 9.48 1.37 10.89
C GLY A 487 9.41 0.04 11.66
N LYS A 488 8.85 0.04 12.88
CA LYS A 488 8.63 -1.19 13.66
C LYS A 488 7.75 -2.22 12.95
N LEU A 489 6.87 -1.79 12.04
CA LEU A 489 6.06 -2.71 11.22
C LEU A 489 6.95 -3.55 10.29
N LEU A 490 8.01 -2.97 9.74
CA LEU A 490 8.96 -3.70 8.90
C LEU A 490 9.81 -4.69 9.73
N CYS A 491 10.09 -4.36 11.00
CA CYS A 491 10.75 -5.29 11.92
C CYS A 491 9.95 -6.59 12.13
N MET A 492 8.64 -6.57 11.99
CA MET A 492 7.82 -7.79 12.07
C MET A 492 8.12 -8.73 10.91
N ASN A 493 8.30 -8.19 9.71
CA ASN A 493 8.70 -8.97 8.54
C ASN A 493 10.11 -9.55 8.73
N TYR A 494 11.05 -8.78 9.28
CA TYR A 494 12.37 -9.30 9.62
C TYR A 494 12.29 -10.44 10.64
N ARG A 495 11.53 -10.28 11.74
CA ARG A 495 11.32 -11.33 12.75
C ARG A 495 10.74 -12.60 12.14
N ASN A 496 9.71 -12.45 11.30
CA ASN A 496 9.14 -13.57 10.57
C ASN A 496 10.19 -14.26 9.69
N ASN A 497 11.03 -13.50 8.97
CA ASN A 497 12.10 -14.07 8.15
C ASN A 497 13.16 -14.82 8.97
N PHE A 498 13.52 -14.31 10.15
CA PHE A 498 14.41 -15.02 11.09
C PHE A 498 13.79 -16.33 11.56
N HIS A 499 12.52 -16.30 11.99
CA HIS A 499 11.78 -17.51 12.37
C HIS A 499 11.74 -18.54 11.22
N ARG A 500 11.31 -18.12 10.03
CA ARG A 500 11.20 -18.99 8.85
C ARG A 500 12.53 -19.66 8.50
N LEU A 501 13.63 -18.92 8.60
CA LEU A 501 14.96 -19.50 8.39
C LEU A 501 15.34 -20.48 9.51
N ALA A 502 15.09 -20.14 10.77
CA ALA A 502 15.40 -21.02 11.90
C ALA A 502 14.60 -22.33 11.83
N ASP A 503 13.30 -22.27 11.59
CA ASP A 503 12.43 -23.44 11.40
C ASP A 503 12.93 -24.34 10.25
N ALA A 504 13.27 -23.75 9.09
CA ALA A 504 13.83 -24.51 7.97
C ALA A 504 15.18 -25.16 8.31
N LEU A 505 16.07 -24.46 9.02
CA LEU A 505 17.36 -25.01 9.46
C LEU A 505 17.17 -26.13 10.50
N THR A 506 16.20 -26.01 11.40
CA THR A 506 15.85 -27.05 12.37
C THR A 506 15.36 -28.32 11.66
N LYS A 507 14.49 -28.18 10.64
CA LYS A 507 14.04 -29.30 9.79
C LYS A 507 15.18 -29.96 9.02
N GLU A 508 16.23 -29.21 8.68
CA GLU A 508 17.47 -29.72 8.08
C GLU A 508 18.46 -30.29 9.13
N ASN A 509 18.09 -30.36 10.42
CA ASN A 509 18.94 -30.78 11.53
C ASN A 509 20.21 -29.92 11.72
N LYS A 510 20.16 -28.64 11.34
CA LYS A 510 21.24 -27.64 11.49
C LYS A 510 21.00 -26.75 12.71
N LEU A 511 20.91 -27.36 13.88
CA LEU A 511 20.46 -26.71 15.12
C LEU A 511 21.36 -25.53 15.55
N ASP A 512 22.68 -25.65 15.42
CA ASP A 512 23.62 -24.55 15.76
C ASP A 512 23.36 -23.30 14.91
N SER A 513 23.11 -23.49 13.61
CA SER A 513 22.79 -22.41 12.68
C SER A 513 21.43 -21.80 12.98
N ALA A 514 20.41 -22.63 13.27
CA ALA A 514 19.08 -22.17 13.62
C ALA A 514 19.11 -21.31 14.90
N LYS A 515 19.82 -21.78 15.93
CA LYS A 515 20.03 -21.02 17.17
C LYS A 515 20.74 -19.69 16.93
N ALA A 516 21.81 -19.68 16.13
CA ALA A 516 22.53 -18.44 15.81
C ALA A 516 21.65 -17.41 15.08
N VAL A 517 20.76 -17.86 14.19
CA VAL A 517 19.78 -17.02 13.49
C VAL A 517 18.81 -16.38 14.48
N LEU A 518 18.24 -17.14 15.41
CA LEU A 518 17.34 -16.60 16.44
C LEU A 518 18.07 -15.65 17.39
N ASP A 519 19.27 -16.00 17.85
CA ASP A 519 20.05 -15.17 18.76
C ASP A 519 20.34 -13.80 18.14
N LYS A 520 20.68 -13.76 16.84
CA LYS A 520 20.86 -12.51 16.10
C LYS A 520 19.56 -11.70 16.00
N CYS A 521 18.41 -12.35 15.80
CA CYS A 521 17.11 -11.68 15.79
C CYS A 521 16.85 -10.94 17.11
N ILE A 522 17.10 -11.61 18.24
CA ILE A 522 16.91 -11.06 19.59
C ILE A 522 17.90 -9.94 19.89
N GLU A 523 19.16 -10.06 19.46
CA GLU A 523 20.18 -9.02 19.62
C GLU A 523 19.80 -7.72 18.88
N ILE A 524 19.32 -7.83 17.65
CA ILE A 524 19.04 -6.67 16.78
C ILE A 524 17.72 -6.01 17.16
N MET A 525 16.69 -6.81 17.47
CA MET A 525 15.34 -6.35 17.77
C MET A 525 14.90 -6.78 19.18
N PRO A 526 15.60 -6.32 20.23
CA PRO A 526 15.24 -6.62 21.61
C PRO A 526 13.96 -5.88 22.00
N ASN A 527 13.32 -6.33 23.08
CA ASN A 527 12.03 -5.83 23.55
C ASN A 527 12.02 -4.30 23.75
N GLU A 528 13.14 -3.74 24.18
CA GLU A 528 13.28 -2.33 24.54
C GLU A 528 13.28 -1.42 23.30
N ILE A 529 13.56 -1.97 22.10
CA ILE A 529 13.53 -1.25 20.82
C ILE A 529 12.25 -1.58 20.06
N VAL A 530 12.00 -2.86 19.83
CA VAL A 530 10.79 -3.37 19.17
C VAL A 530 10.11 -4.28 20.18
N TYR A 531 8.98 -3.86 20.72
CA TYR A 531 8.30 -4.62 21.78
C TYR A 531 7.99 -6.04 21.30
N TYR A 532 8.06 -6.99 22.22
CA TYR A 532 7.62 -8.35 21.96
C TYR A 532 6.10 -8.38 21.94
N ASP A 533 5.56 -8.81 20.81
CA ASP A 533 4.13 -8.95 20.55
C ASP A 533 3.85 -10.35 19.97
N PHE A 534 2.66 -10.54 19.38
CA PHE A 534 2.21 -11.81 18.81
C PHE A 534 3.25 -12.46 17.87
N PHE A 535 4.06 -11.68 17.15
CA PHE A 535 5.04 -12.19 16.19
C PHE A 535 6.27 -12.84 16.86
N MET A 536 6.39 -12.77 18.18
CA MET A 536 7.43 -13.47 18.93
C MET A 536 7.07 -14.93 19.26
N ILE A 537 5.78 -15.31 19.15
CA ILE A 537 5.35 -16.67 19.48
C ILE A 537 6.06 -17.73 18.62
N PRO A 538 6.18 -17.59 17.28
CA PRO A 538 6.93 -18.56 16.49
C PRO A 538 8.42 -18.63 16.85
N ILE A 539 9.03 -17.50 17.24
CA ILE A 539 10.42 -17.47 17.71
C ILE A 539 10.59 -18.23 19.05
N ILE A 540 9.61 -18.10 19.96
CA ILE A 540 9.60 -18.87 21.21
C ILE A 540 9.50 -20.37 20.90
N GLU A 541 8.60 -20.74 19.98
CA GLU A 541 8.41 -22.12 19.53
C GLU A 541 9.69 -22.71 18.92
N ASP A 542 10.39 -21.96 18.07
CA ASP A 542 11.66 -22.39 17.49
C ASP A 542 12.71 -22.69 18.57
N TYR A 543 12.88 -21.81 19.56
CA TYR A 543 13.79 -22.07 20.68
C TYR A 543 13.40 -23.34 21.45
N TYR A 544 12.11 -23.54 21.74
CA TYR A 544 11.64 -24.75 22.41
C TYR A 544 11.88 -26.02 21.60
N SER A 545 11.65 -25.98 20.28
CA SER A 545 11.92 -27.10 19.37
C SER A 545 13.39 -27.54 19.37
N MET A 546 14.30 -26.63 19.71
CA MET A 546 15.74 -26.88 19.83
C MET A 546 16.19 -27.20 21.27
N ASN A 547 15.24 -27.37 22.21
CA ASN A 547 15.47 -27.54 23.65
C ASN A 547 16.15 -26.34 24.35
N GLU A 548 16.10 -25.14 23.76
CA GLU A 548 16.60 -23.88 24.34
C GLU A 548 15.53 -23.23 25.23
N PHE A 549 15.00 -23.98 26.19
CA PHE A 549 13.82 -23.60 26.99
C PHE A 549 14.01 -22.29 27.77
N GLU A 550 15.18 -22.07 28.36
CA GLU A 550 15.45 -20.84 29.13
C GLU A 550 15.33 -19.59 28.26
N LYS A 551 15.86 -19.63 27.03
CA LYS A 551 15.77 -18.52 26.07
C LYS A 551 14.32 -18.26 25.67
N GLY A 552 13.60 -19.33 25.31
CA GLY A 552 12.18 -19.22 24.97
C GLY A 552 11.32 -18.66 26.11
N ASN A 553 11.53 -19.15 27.34
CA ASN A 553 10.82 -18.67 28.53
C ASN A 553 11.10 -17.19 28.81
N ASN A 554 12.35 -16.75 28.68
CA ASN A 554 12.72 -15.35 28.88
C ASN A 554 11.98 -14.40 27.91
N ILE A 555 11.82 -14.82 26.66
CA ILE A 555 11.07 -14.07 25.64
C ILE A 555 9.57 -14.13 25.96
N ALA A 556 9.04 -15.31 26.30
CA ALA A 556 7.65 -15.54 26.64
C ALA A 556 7.18 -14.68 27.83
N LEU A 557 7.99 -14.58 28.89
CA LEU A 557 7.70 -13.76 30.07
C LEU A 557 7.68 -12.26 29.74
N LYS A 558 8.60 -11.79 28.87
CA LYS A 558 8.57 -10.40 28.37
C LYS A 558 7.34 -10.12 27.51
N LEU A 559 6.98 -11.04 26.62
CA LEU A 559 5.75 -10.97 25.82
C LEU A 559 4.52 -10.92 26.75
N LEU A 560 4.43 -11.80 27.73
CA LEU A 560 3.34 -11.84 28.70
C LEU A 560 3.23 -10.53 29.47
N HIS A 561 4.37 -9.96 29.91
CA HIS A 561 4.40 -8.65 30.55
C HIS A 561 3.82 -7.56 29.63
N ASN A 562 4.26 -7.51 28.38
CA ASN A 562 3.76 -6.52 27.41
C ASN A 562 2.25 -6.67 27.17
N LEU A 563 1.77 -7.90 26.99
CA LEU A 563 0.35 -8.19 26.83
C LEU A 563 -0.46 -7.74 28.06
N LYS A 564 0.00 -8.05 29.29
CA LYS A 564 -0.70 -7.64 30.52
C LYS A 564 -0.76 -6.12 30.69
N ASN A 565 0.26 -5.40 30.25
CA ASN A 565 0.39 -3.95 30.39
C ASN A 565 -0.02 -3.16 29.14
N ASP A 566 -0.60 -3.82 28.13
CA ASP A 566 -1.02 -3.22 26.86
C ASP A 566 0.11 -2.43 26.16
N ILE A 567 1.34 -2.96 26.22
CA ILE A 567 2.51 -2.45 25.52
C ILE A 567 2.55 -3.07 24.12
N ASP A 568 2.41 -2.26 23.08
CA ASP A 568 2.42 -2.72 21.69
C ASP A 568 3.28 -1.86 20.76
N ASN A 569 3.57 -2.40 19.57
CA ASN A 569 4.28 -1.68 18.50
C ASN A 569 3.34 -0.81 17.63
N TYR A 570 2.03 -0.85 17.85
CA TYR A 570 1.03 -0.32 16.93
C TYR A 570 0.36 0.93 17.49
N PHE A 571 0.70 2.11 16.97
CA PHE A 571 0.13 3.36 17.50
C PHE A 571 -1.37 3.54 17.25
N ASP A 572 -1.95 2.96 16.18
CA ASP A 572 -3.32 3.28 15.76
C ASP A 572 -3.98 2.18 14.92
N ILE A 573 -4.12 0.97 15.49
CA ILE A 573 -5.12 0.01 14.97
C ILE A 573 -6.30 0.08 15.94
N THR A 574 -7.48 0.33 15.36
CA THR A 574 -8.77 0.42 16.03
C THR A 574 -8.85 -0.51 17.24
N ILE A 575 -9.28 0.04 18.38
CA ILE A 575 -9.41 -0.60 19.71
C ILE A 575 -10.00 -2.03 19.64
N ILE A 576 -10.86 -2.30 18.65
CA ILE A 576 -11.54 -3.58 18.40
C ILE A 576 -10.59 -4.70 17.90
N THR A 577 -9.51 -4.39 17.18
CA THR A 577 -8.51 -5.39 16.76
C THR A 577 -7.50 -5.70 17.87
N ARG A 578 -7.18 -4.71 18.72
CA ARG A 578 -6.23 -4.88 19.83
C ARG A 578 -6.70 -5.90 20.87
N SER A 579 -7.98 -5.90 21.24
CA SER A 579 -8.53 -6.86 22.21
C SER A 579 -8.48 -8.30 21.69
N ASN A 580 -8.75 -8.52 20.41
CA ASN A 580 -8.74 -9.85 19.81
C ASN A 580 -7.31 -10.41 19.67
N HIS A 581 -6.32 -9.55 19.41
CA HIS A 581 -4.93 -10.00 19.32
C HIS A 581 -4.32 -10.37 20.68
N LYS A 582 -4.65 -9.66 21.75
CA LYS A 582 -4.16 -9.97 23.10
C LYS A 582 -4.63 -11.35 23.57
N GLU A 583 -5.93 -11.60 23.46
CA GLU A 583 -6.52 -12.89 23.87
C GLU A 583 -5.96 -14.04 23.01
N ALA A 584 -5.90 -13.86 21.68
CA ALA A 584 -5.31 -14.85 20.79
C ALA A 584 -3.83 -15.13 21.10
N ALA A 585 -3.05 -14.09 21.43
CA ALA A 585 -1.66 -14.24 21.83
C ALA A 585 -1.51 -15.01 23.14
N LEU A 586 -2.31 -14.69 24.16
CA LEU A 586 -2.30 -15.41 25.44
C LEU A 586 -2.70 -16.88 25.28
N GLN A 587 -3.75 -17.16 24.50
CA GLN A 587 -4.20 -18.53 24.23
C GLN A 587 -3.13 -19.34 23.49
N ARG A 588 -2.52 -18.76 22.45
CA ARG A 588 -1.46 -19.42 21.70
C ARG A 588 -0.20 -19.63 22.54
N LEU A 589 0.19 -18.65 23.36
CA LEU A 589 1.33 -18.75 24.27
C LEU A 589 1.09 -19.82 25.34
N LYS A 590 -0.13 -19.91 25.91
CA LYS A 590 -0.51 -20.97 26.86
C LYS A 590 -0.45 -22.35 26.23
N LYS A 591 -1.02 -22.49 25.01
CA LYS A 591 -0.97 -23.76 24.26
C LYS A 591 0.47 -24.20 24.03
N LEU A 592 1.34 -23.26 23.63
CA LEU A 592 2.76 -23.52 23.41
C LEU A 592 3.47 -23.93 24.71
N ALA A 593 3.21 -23.24 25.82
CA ALA A 593 3.78 -23.58 27.13
C ALA A 593 3.38 -24.99 27.59
N ILE A 594 2.12 -25.38 27.38
CA ILE A 594 1.63 -26.75 27.67
C ILE A 594 2.31 -27.78 26.77
N GLN A 595 2.41 -27.50 25.46
CA GLN A 595 2.99 -28.42 24.49
C GLN A 595 4.44 -28.80 24.80
N TYR A 596 5.20 -27.88 25.42
CA TYR A 596 6.61 -28.06 25.75
C TYR A 596 6.86 -28.18 27.26
N ASP A 597 5.85 -28.49 28.08
CA ASP A 597 5.99 -28.71 29.54
C ASP A 597 6.60 -27.55 30.34
N GLN A 598 6.27 -26.29 29.98
CA GLN A 598 6.77 -25.08 30.63
C GLN A 598 5.88 -24.63 31.81
N ASP A 599 5.83 -25.44 32.88
CA ASP A 599 4.92 -25.28 34.03
C ASP A 599 4.97 -23.91 34.71
N GLU A 600 6.15 -23.31 34.86
CA GLU A 600 6.28 -21.99 35.49
C GLU A 600 5.64 -20.90 34.64
N LEU A 601 5.83 -20.95 33.32
CA LEU A 601 5.21 -20.02 32.39
C LEU A 601 3.68 -20.19 32.37
N ILE A 602 3.17 -21.42 32.44
CA ILE A 602 1.72 -21.68 32.54
C ILE A 602 1.15 -20.99 33.78
N LYS A 603 1.79 -21.15 34.95
CA LYS A 603 1.36 -20.50 36.19
C LYS A 603 1.36 -18.97 36.08
N GLU A 604 2.37 -18.40 35.42
CA GLU A 604 2.44 -16.95 35.21
C GLU A 604 1.37 -16.43 34.25
N ILE A 605 0.99 -17.20 33.22
CA ILE A 605 -0.09 -16.84 32.29
C ILE A 605 -1.46 -16.85 33.01
N GLU A 606 -1.67 -17.78 33.95
CA GLU A 606 -2.94 -17.94 34.68
C GLU A 606 -3.16 -16.92 35.80
N LYS A 607 -2.10 -16.22 36.26
CA LYS A 607 -2.17 -15.09 37.20
C LYS A 607 -2.62 -13.81 36.50
#